data_AF-W9YGQ7-F1
#
_entry.id   AF-W9YGQ7-F1
#
_cell.length_a   1.000
_cell.length_b   1.000
_cell.length_c   1.000
_cell.angle_alpha   90.00
_cell.angle_beta   90.00
_cell.angle_gamma   90.00
#
_symmetry.space_group_name_H-M   'P 1'
#
loop_
_entity.id
_entity.type
_entity.pdbx_description
1 polymer ?
#
loop_
_entity_poly.entity_id
_entity_poly.type
_entity_poly.pdbx_seq_one_letter_code
_entity_poly.pdbx_strand_id
1 'polypeptide(L)'
;MAAAYGDPSSPLMSATDRTPLGLGHVPETRILVIMTGGTICMQKSPDGLVPARNFLDRCMAPRPEFNDGEPHDPLEVVFDDGPDGLGKLHSLRTPTSVYGKRIRYAVLEYETLLDSSSIDSKGWDQIAQTISRNYKLFDGFVVLHGTDSLAYTCSALSFMLQNLGKPVILTGSQVPFSERKNDALDNLLDSLDIAAHFMIPEVCLCFNSTLFRGNRATKVSASAFDAFASPNLPPLARITAVDTEVAWNLVTRPTSLQAFNIQPDLDIHHVACLRIFPGIKPKMVEAVLRTEGLRGLVLETFGAGNAPSGHDNKLIQVISDAVQRGIVIVNVTQCLTGSVSPLYAPGMALGRAGVVAGGDMTSEAALTKLAYLLSLPQASPESVAKRMAISIRGELTEHSETVFSHPTGELSSPVAQLTAIAYAIASGDLQKVQDLLRQDTQLMNRPDYSGNTPVHLAATGPSLEILRYLLSLGASVHLRNHTGSGRTPLFLAANAGLLPHVLLLRQAGAHLHAEELDTARLHASQRPDVWAQAGLDMP
;
A
#
# COMPACT_ATOMS: atom_id res chain seq x y z
N MET A 1 -28.71 65.35 37.88
CA MET A 1 -29.73 65.66 36.85
C MET A 1 -29.18 65.14 35.53
N ALA A 2 -29.45 63.87 35.22
CA ALA A 2 -30.57 63.38 34.38
C ALA A 2 -30.04 63.15 32.95
N ALA A 3 -29.71 61.94 32.50
CA ALA A 3 -30.53 60.74 32.24
C ALA A 3 -31.39 60.83 30.96
N ALA A 4 -31.07 59.97 29.99
CA ALA A 4 -31.94 59.25 29.04
C ALA A 4 -31.00 58.33 28.22
N TYR A 5 -30.79 57.03 28.47
CA TYR A 5 -31.66 55.83 28.56
C TYR A 5 -32.43 55.45 27.29
N GLY A 6 -32.13 54.22 26.82
CA GLY A 6 -32.87 53.41 25.85
C GLY A 6 -31.88 52.52 25.06
N ASP A 7 -31.90 51.19 25.05
CA ASP A 7 -32.64 50.11 25.73
C ASP A 7 -31.78 48.85 25.45
N PRO A 8 -31.37 48.04 26.46
CA PRO A 8 -30.58 46.83 26.28
C PRO A 8 -31.52 45.63 26.12
N SER A 9 -32.07 45.44 24.92
CA SER A 9 -32.84 44.24 24.58
C SER A 9 -32.49 43.74 23.18
N SER A 10 -31.24 43.32 23.02
CA SER A 10 -30.86 42.36 21.98
C SER A 10 -29.95 41.32 22.62
N PRO A 11 -30.35 40.04 22.71
CA PRO A 11 -29.45 39.02 23.20
C PRO A 11 -28.31 38.88 22.20
N LEU A 12 -27.08 39.12 22.68
CA LEU A 12 -25.86 38.56 22.12
C LEU A 12 -26.16 37.10 21.79
N MET A 13 -26.22 36.76 20.50
CA MET A 13 -26.33 35.37 20.06
C MET A 13 -25.13 34.62 20.65
N SER A 14 -25.43 33.74 21.60
CA SER A 14 -24.48 32.83 22.18
C SER A 14 -23.93 31.92 21.09
N ALA A 15 -22.65 31.56 21.21
CA ALA A 15 -21.98 30.57 20.37
C ALA A 15 -22.50 29.12 20.61
N THR A 16 -23.82 28.96 20.77
CA THR A 16 -24.49 27.67 21.03
C THR A 16 -25.69 27.41 20.14
N ASP A 17 -25.90 28.22 19.09
CA ASP A 17 -27.05 28.05 18.17
C ASP A 17 -26.64 27.80 16.71
N ARG A 18 -25.58 26.99 16.52
CA ARG A 18 -25.49 26.18 15.31
C ARG A 18 -26.29 24.90 15.54
N THR A 19 -27.59 24.99 15.28
CA THR A 19 -28.40 23.81 14.98
C THR A 19 -27.68 23.01 13.88
N PRO A 20 -27.47 21.69 14.03
CA PRO A 20 -26.80 20.92 12.99
C PRO A 20 -27.65 20.98 11.72
N LEU A 21 -27.07 21.53 10.66
CA LEU A 21 -27.56 21.43 9.29
C LEU A 21 -27.65 19.95 8.92
N GLY A 22 -28.81 19.33 9.18
CA GLY A 22 -29.14 17.95 8.81
C GLY A 22 -28.27 16.90 9.52
N LEU A 23 -28.89 15.88 10.09
CA LEU A 23 -28.21 14.60 10.34
C LEU A 23 -27.94 13.95 8.97
N GLY A 24 -26.97 14.50 8.25
CA GLY A 24 -26.42 13.91 7.03
C GLY A 24 -25.66 12.65 7.40
N HIS A 25 -25.87 11.60 6.63
CA HIS A 25 -25.08 10.36 6.71
C HIS A 25 -23.59 10.70 6.56
N VAL A 26 -22.79 10.49 7.62
CA VAL A 26 -21.33 10.66 7.56
C VAL A 26 -20.75 9.42 6.87
N PRO A 27 -20.01 9.55 5.74
CA PRO A 27 -19.48 8.39 5.05
C PRO A 27 -18.52 7.59 5.94
N GLU A 28 -18.64 6.27 5.87
CA GLU A 28 -17.85 5.33 6.65
C GLU A 28 -16.93 4.51 5.74
N THR A 29 -15.68 4.33 6.14
CA THR A 29 -14.69 3.48 5.45
C THR A 29 -14.36 2.28 6.32
N ARG A 30 -14.28 1.08 5.71
CA ARG A 30 -14.04 -0.17 6.44
C ARG A 30 -12.58 -0.59 6.36
N ILE A 31 -11.91 -0.72 7.51
CA ILE A 31 -10.52 -1.16 7.59
C ILE A 31 -10.41 -2.47 8.35
N LEU A 32 -9.64 -3.42 7.83
CA LEU A 32 -9.26 -4.62 8.58
C LEU A 32 -7.88 -4.40 9.18
N VAL A 33 -7.79 -4.49 10.50
CA VAL A 33 -6.52 -4.50 11.22
C VAL A 33 -6.10 -5.97 11.39
N ILE A 34 -4.98 -6.37 10.80
CA ILE A 34 -4.42 -7.72 10.88
C ILE A 34 -3.29 -7.68 11.89
N MET A 35 -3.39 -8.42 12.99
CA MET A 35 -2.39 -8.42 14.05
C MET A 35 -1.54 -9.68 14.00
N THR A 36 -0.29 -9.53 13.58
CA THR A 36 0.68 -10.63 13.45
C THR A 36 1.56 -10.76 14.69
N GLY A 37 1.68 -9.70 15.49
CA GLY A 37 2.47 -9.66 16.72
C GLY A 37 3.28 -8.38 16.87
N GLY A 38 4.48 -8.50 17.43
CA GLY A 38 5.39 -7.38 17.68
C GLY A 38 5.12 -6.60 18.96
N THR A 39 6.04 -5.67 19.27
CA THR A 39 6.05 -4.89 20.51
C THR A 39 4.74 -4.16 20.79
N ILE A 40 4.05 -3.69 19.75
CA ILE A 40 2.79 -2.94 19.84
C ILE A 40 1.73 -3.65 20.69
N CYS A 41 1.60 -4.96 20.59
CA CYS A 41 0.62 -5.75 21.33
C CYS A 41 1.20 -6.49 22.56
N MET A 42 2.48 -6.30 22.87
CA MET A 42 3.13 -6.95 24.00
C MET A 42 2.72 -6.36 25.35
N GLN A 43 3.00 -7.11 26.42
CA GLN A 43 2.87 -6.64 27.80
C GLN A 43 4.10 -7.06 28.61
N LYS A 44 4.36 -6.36 29.71
CA LYS A 44 5.44 -6.72 30.64
C LYS A 44 5.14 -8.04 31.36
N SER A 45 6.15 -8.89 31.47
CA SER A 45 6.18 -10.10 32.27
C SER A 45 7.53 -10.23 33.00
N PRO A 46 7.69 -11.17 33.95
CA PRO A 46 8.98 -11.44 34.59
C PRO A 46 10.11 -11.80 33.61
N ASP A 47 9.76 -12.39 32.46
CA ASP A 47 10.71 -12.85 31.44
C ASP A 47 10.94 -11.82 30.32
N GLY A 48 10.47 -10.58 30.52
CA GLY A 48 10.52 -9.51 29.53
C GLY A 48 9.16 -9.23 28.88
N LEU A 49 9.17 -8.67 27.67
CA LEU A 49 7.93 -8.40 26.93
C LEU A 49 7.43 -9.66 26.24
N VAL A 50 6.15 -9.98 26.45
CA VAL A 50 5.49 -11.15 25.84
C VAL A 50 4.24 -10.69 25.07
N PRO A 51 3.86 -11.37 23.97
CA PRO A 51 2.63 -11.05 23.26
C PRO A 51 1.40 -11.16 24.16
N ALA A 52 0.41 -10.31 23.93
CA ALA A 52 -0.86 -10.41 24.62
C ALA A 52 -2.05 -10.23 23.68
N ARG A 53 -3.13 -10.93 24.02
CA ARG A 53 -4.35 -11.07 23.22
C ARG A 53 -5.40 -10.02 23.57
N ASN A 54 -6.49 -10.00 22.81
CA ASN A 54 -7.65 -9.12 22.98
C ASN A 54 -7.25 -7.65 22.86
N PHE A 55 -6.40 -7.33 21.88
CA PHE A 55 -5.86 -6.01 21.63
C PHE A 55 -6.97 -4.98 21.37
N LEU A 56 -8.01 -5.34 20.60
CA LEU A 56 -9.15 -4.44 20.35
C LEU A 56 -9.77 -3.95 21.67
N ASP A 57 -10.22 -4.88 22.52
CA ASP A 57 -10.96 -4.54 23.74
C ASP A 57 -10.06 -4.00 24.86
N ARG A 58 -8.83 -4.53 24.98
CA ARG A 58 -7.89 -4.14 26.03
C ARG A 58 -7.24 -2.79 25.77
N CYS A 59 -6.93 -2.51 24.50
CA CYS A 59 -6.10 -1.38 24.12
C CYS A 59 -6.91 -0.29 23.38
N MET A 60 -7.65 -0.65 22.35
CA MET A 60 -8.29 0.32 21.46
C MET A 60 -9.65 0.81 21.97
N ALA A 61 -10.54 -0.10 22.39
CA ALA A 61 -11.90 0.22 22.83
C ALA A 61 -11.98 1.25 23.99
N PRO A 62 -11.07 1.26 24.99
CA PRO A 62 -11.10 2.23 26.07
C PRO A 62 -10.66 3.65 25.66
N ARG A 63 -10.14 3.83 24.44
CA ARG A 63 -9.54 5.09 23.97
C ARG A 63 -10.49 5.85 23.04
N PRO A 64 -10.87 7.10 23.38
CA PRO A 64 -11.83 7.87 22.58
C PRO A 64 -11.31 8.21 21.17
N GLU A 65 -9.99 8.22 20.96
CA GLU A 65 -9.38 8.42 19.64
C GLU A 65 -9.72 7.27 18.67
N PHE A 66 -9.95 6.07 19.22
CA PHE A 66 -10.21 4.83 18.49
C PHE A 66 -11.67 4.39 18.51
N ASN A 67 -12.46 4.91 19.45
CA ASN A 67 -13.82 4.48 19.71
C ASN A 67 -14.73 5.67 20.02
N ASP A 68 -15.76 5.87 19.20
CA ASP A 68 -16.77 6.90 19.41
C ASP A 68 -17.75 6.60 20.57
N GLY A 69 -17.65 5.41 21.17
CA GLY A 69 -18.43 4.99 22.33
C GLY A 69 -19.84 4.50 21.99
N GLU A 70 -20.21 4.48 20.70
CA GLU A 70 -21.47 3.92 20.25
C GLU A 70 -21.35 2.40 20.02
N PRO A 71 -22.39 1.61 20.30
CA PRO A 71 -22.40 0.20 19.94
C PRO A 71 -22.56 0.04 18.42
N HIS A 72 -21.72 -0.81 17.83
CA HIS A 72 -21.76 -1.12 16.40
C HIS A 72 -21.98 -2.60 16.19
N ASP A 73 -22.66 -2.95 15.10
CA ASP A 73 -22.75 -4.35 14.69
C ASP A 73 -21.34 -4.95 14.48
N PRO A 74 -21.18 -6.27 14.57
CA PRO A 74 -19.93 -6.91 14.15
C PRO A 74 -19.67 -6.72 12.64
N LEU A 75 -18.40 -6.71 12.25
CA LEU A 75 -18.01 -6.75 10.83
C LEU A 75 -17.78 -8.20 10.39
N GLU A 76 -18.20 -8.50 9.16
CA GLU A 76 -17.92 -9.79 8.52
C GLU A 76 -16.44 -9.89 8.15
N VAL A 77 -15.84 -11.04 8.43
CA VAL A 77 -14.44 -11.35 8.18
C VAL A 77 -14.32 -12.80 7.74
N VAL A 78 -13.51 -13.05 6.71
CA VAL A 78 -13.18 -14.39 6.25
C VAL A 78 -11.86 -14.81 6.89
N PHE A 79 -11.92 -15.81 7.78
CA PHE A 79 -10.76 -16.34 8.50
C PHE A 79 -10.01 -17.37 7.64
N ASP A 80 -10.77 -18.31 7.07
CA ASP A 80 -10.25 -19.46 6.32
C ASP A 80 -10.99 -19.64 4.99
N ASP A 81 -10.43 -20.46 4.11
CA ASP A 81 -11.09 -20.80 2.84
C ASP A 81 -12.23 -21.81 3.07
N GLY A 82 -13.35 -21.64 2.36
CA GLY A 82 -14.50 -22.54 2.43
C GLY A 82 -15.76 -21.91 3.03
N PRO A 83 -16.88 -22.66 3.06
CA PRO A 83 -18.20 -22.14 3.44
C PRO A 83 -18.28 -21.73 4.93
N ASP A 84 -17.51 -22.37 5.81
CA ASP A 84 -17.49 -22.08 7.24
C ASP A 84 -16.45 -21.01 7.63
N GLY A 85 -15.68 -20.50 6.67
CA GLY A 85 -14.62 -19.52 6.91
C GLY A 85 -15.11 -18.09 7.14
N LEU A 86 -16.38 -17.79 6.82
CA LEU A 86 -16.99 -16.49 7.08
C LEU A 86 -17.48 -16.41 8.53
N GLY A 87 -16.93 -15.48 9.29
CA GLY A 87 -17.38 -15.18 10.64
C GLY A 87 -17.56 -13.67 10.85
N LYS A 88 -17.69 -13.29 12.12
CA LYS A 88 -17.90 -11.89 12.51
C LYS A 88 -16.96 -11.51 13.65
N LEU A 89 -16.40 -10.31 13.56
CA LEU A 89 -15.57 -9.72 14.62
C LEU A 89 -16.25 -8.49 15.21
N HIS A 90 -16.05 -8.30 16.52
CA HIS A 90 -16.37 -7.04 17.18
C HIS A 90 -15.70 -5.89 16.42
N SER A 91 -16.44 -4.81 16.17
CA SER A 91 -15.95 -3.66 15.42
C SER A 91 -16.07 -2.40 16.25
N LEU A 92 -15.12 -1.50 16.06
CA LEU A 92 -15.12 -0.16 16.62
C LEU A 92 -15.26 0.86 15.49
N ARG A 93 -15.62 2.09 15.87
CA ARG A 93 -15.68 3.22 14.94
C ARG A 93 -14.96 4.42 15.54
N THR A 94 -14.11 5.06 14.74
CA THR A 94 -13.44 6.29 15.15
C THR A 94 -14.42 7.48 15.18
N PRO A 95 -14.12 8.53 15.96
CA PRO A 95 -14.73 9.84 15.76
C PRO A 95 -14.55 10.33 14.32
N THR A 96 -15.37 11.29 13.90
CA THR A 96 -15.24 11.89 12.57
C THR A 96 -13.88 12.56 12.42
N SER A 97 -13.10 12.17 11.41
CA SER A 97 -11.80 12.75 11.13
C SER A 97 -11.92 14.14 10.51
N VAL A 98 -10.79 14.85 10.41
CA VAL A 98 -10.70 16.16 9.72
C VAL A 98 -11.10 16.07 8.23
N TYR A 99 -11.11 14.85 7.66
CA TYR A 99 -11.52 14.57 6.28
C TYR A 99 -13.03 14.32 6.14
N GLY A 100 -13.81 14.47 7.22
CA GLY A 100 -15.27 14.36 7.19
C GLY A 100 -15.79 12.93 7.04
N LYS A 101 -14.97 11.92 7.33
CA LYS A 101 -15.34 10.49 7.31
C LYS A 101 -15.10 9.84 8.66
N ARG A 102 -15.79 8.73 8.92
CA ARG A 102 -15.50 7.83 10.05
C ARG A 102 -14.85 6.56 9.55
N ILE A 103 -14.07 5.92 10.42
CA ILE A 103 -13.39 4.66 10.12
C ILE A 103 -14.03 3.60 10.99
N ARG A 104 -14.65 2.59 10.36
CA ARG A 104 -15.11 1.40 11.06
C ARG A 104 -14.14 0.27 10.81
N TYR A 105 -13.71 -0.41 11.87
CA TYR A 105 -12.66 -1.40 11.77
C TYR A 105 -12.84 -2.54 12.75
N ALA A 106 -12.24 -3.68 12.40
CA ALA A 106 -12.13 -4.84 13.26
C ALA A 106 -10.66 -5.28 13.33
N VAL A 107 -10.28 -5.95 14.41
CA VAL A 107 -8.93 -6.50 14.60
C VAL A 107 -8.98 -8.02 14.51
N LEU A 108 -8.35 -8.57 13.47
CA LEU A 108 -8.12 -10.00 13.30
C LEU A 108 -6.77 -10.36 13.93
N GLU A 109 -6.80 -11.02 15.08
CA GLU A 109 -5.61 -11.50 15.78
C GLU A 109 -5.24 -12.90 15.33
N TYR A 110 -3.99 -13.11 14.89
CA TYR A 110 -3.50 -14.44 14.60
C TYR A 110 -3.36 -15.28 15.86
N GLU A 111 -3.59 -16.59 15.70
CA GLU A 111 -3.53 -17.53 16.82
C GLU A 111 -2.13 -17.62 17.44
N THR A 112 -1.10 -17.52 16.62
CA THR A 112 0.27 -17.34 17.12
C THR A 112 0.71 -15.92 16.80
N LEU A 113 0.85 -15.09 17.84
CA LEU A 113 1.46 -13.77 17.73
C LEU A 113 2.98 -13.93 17.76
N LEU A 114 3.63 -13.51 16.67
CA LEU A 114 5.06 -13.74 16.46
C LEU A 114 5.89 -12.53 16.90
N ASP A 115 7.08 -12.83 17.41
CA ASP A 115 8.19 -11.89 17.33
C ASP A 115 8.60 -11.76 15.85
N SER A 116 8.79 -10.53 15.36
CA SER A 116 9.12 -10.28 13.96
C SER A 116 10.41 -10.98 13.52
N SER A 117 11.37 -11.21 14.41
CA SER A 117 12.58 -11.97 14.12
C SER A 117 12.33 -13.42 13.72
N SER A 118 11.14 -13.95 14.01
CA SER A 118 10.72 -15.33 13.72
C SER A 118 9.77 -15.44 12.51
N ILE A 119 9.44 -14.31 11.85
CA ILE A 119 8.58 -14.33 10.66
C ILE A 119 9.38 -14.83 9.46
N ASP A 120 8.81 -15.82 8.76
CA ASP A 120 9.34 -16.45 7.57
C ASP A 120 8.34 -16.37 6.39
N SER A 121 8.62 -17.11 5.32
CA SER A 121 7.76 -17.27 4.15
C SER A 121 6.31 -17.59 4.48
N LYS A 122 6.06 -18.49 5.44
CA LYS A 122 4.70 -18.90 5.81
C LYS A 122 3.94 -17.77 6.48
N GLY A 123 4.63 -16.98 7.31
CA GLY A 123 4.05 -15.78 7.90
C GLY A 123 3.63 -14.76 6.84
N TRP A 124 4.45 -14.55 5.81
CA TRP A 124 4.10 -13.67 4.69
C TRP A 124 2.91 -14.19 3.88
N ASP A 125 2.88 -15.49 3.60
CA ASP A 125 1.77 -16.14 2.89
C ASP A 125 0.46 -16.01 3.67
N GLN A 126 0.50 -16.20 4.99
CA GLN A 126 -0.68 -16.04 5.84
C GLN A 126 -1.24 -14.62 5.76
N ILE A 127 -0.39 -13.59 5.78
CA ILE A 127 -0.81 -12.18 5.65
C ILE A 127 -1.41 -11.92 4.28
N ALA A 128 -0.74 -12.35 3.21
CA ALA A 128 -1.22 -12.16 1.84
C ALA A 128 -2.57 -12.85 1.59
N GLN A 129 -2.74 -14.09 2.07
CA GLN A 129 -4.00 -14.83 2.00
C GLN A 129 -5.10 -14.14 2.81
N THR A 130 -4.79 -13.65 4.02
CA THR A 130 -5.76 -12.92 4.86
C THR A 130 -6.28 -11.68 4.15
N ILE A 131 -5.39 -10.88 3.55
CA ILE A 131 -5.77 -9.71 2.75
C ILE A 131 -6.63 -10.15 1.57
N SER A 132 -6.24 -11.21 0.87
CA SER A 132 -6.95 -11.69 -0.31
C SER A 132 -8.37 -12.15 -0.03
N ARG A 133 -8.57 -12.93 1.03
CA ARG A 133 -9.88 -13.41 1.48
C ARG A 133 -10.81 -12.25 1.84
N ASN A 134 -10.26 -11.21 2.45
CA ASN A 134 -11.00 -10.06 2.95
C ASN A 134 -11.05 -8.88 1.98
N TYR A 135 -10.45 -9.01 0.79
CA TYR A 135 -10.26 -7.90 -0.16
C TYR A 135 -11.56 -7.23 -0.61
N LYS A 136 -12.68 -7.96 -0.65
CA LYS A 136 -14.00 -7.42 -1.03
C LYS A 136 -14.77 -6.78 0.14
N LEU A 137 -14.44 -7.15 1.37
CA LEU A 137 -15.18 -6.74 2.57
C LEU A 137 -14.69 -5.42 3.16
N PHE A 138 -13.44 -5.05 2.86
CA PHE A 138 -12.76 -3.89 3.43
C PHE A 138 -12.20 -2.97 2.34
N ASP A 139 -12.13 -1.67 2.63
CA ASP A 139 -11.61 -0.63 1.75
C ASP A 139 -10.08 -0.49 1.82
N GLY A 140 -9.47 -0.97 2.91
CA GLY A 140 -8.03 -0.95 3.14
C GLY A 140 -7.62 -1.85 4.31
N PHE A 141 -6.31 -2.01 4.48
CA PHE A 141 -5.73 -2.93 5.46
C PHE A 141 -4.63 -2.24 6.27
N VAL A 142 -4.62 -2.50 7.57
CA VAL A 142 -3.51 -2.14 8.46
C VAL A 142 -2.95 -3.43 9.06
N VAL A 143 -1.64 -3.65 8.97
CA VAL A 143 -0.98 -4.84 9.53
C VAL A 143 -0.09 -4.42 10.69
N LEU A 144 -0.41 -4.90 11.90
CA LEU A 144 0.39 -4.68 13.09
C LEU A 144 1.48 -5.75 13.18
N HIS A 145 2.73 -5.30 13.20
CA HIS A 145 3.88 -6.17 13.05
C HIS A 145 5.06 -5.68 13.89
N GLY A 146 5.96 -6.58 14.29
CA GLY A 146 7.18 -6.23 15.02
C GLY A 146 8.19 -5.48 14.14
N THR A 147 8.99 -4.60 14.74
CA THR A 147 9.80 -3.67 13.94
C THR A 147 11.05 -4.31 13.32
N ASP A 148 11.57 -5.42 13.86
CA ASP A 148 12.89 -5.94 13.47
C ASP A 148 12.95 -6.44 12.02
N SER A 149 11.88 -7.07 11.53
CA SER A 149 11.77 -7.53 10.14
C SER A 149 10.69 -6.81 9.34
N LEU A 150 10.14 -5.70 9.85
CA LEU A 150 9.02 -4.99 9.23
C LEU A 150 9.30 -4.61 7.76
N ALA A 151 10.50 -4.12 7.47
CA ALA A 151 10.93 -3.75 6.12
C ALA A 151 11.00 -4.97 5.17
N TYR A 152 11.39 -6.14 5.66
CA TYR A 152 11.36 -7.39 4.89
C TYR A 152 9.93 -7.80 4.56
N THR A 153 9.02 -7.79 5.55
CA THR A 153 7.61 -8.11 5.33
C THR A 153 6.94 -7.13 4.37
N CYS A 154 7.20 -5.83 4.51
CA CYS A 154 6.73 -4.82 3.56
C CYS A 154 7.21 -5.12 2.14
N SER A 155 8.49 -5.48 1.99
CA SER A 155 9.09 -5.78 0.70
C SER A 155 8.49 -7.05 0.08
N ALA A 156 8.42 -8.15 0.84
CA ALA A 156 7.82 -9.41 0.41
C ALA A 156 6.37 -9.22 -0.06
N LEU A 157 5.52 -8.60 0.79
CA LEU A 157 4.12 -8.36 0.45
C LEU A 157 3.97 -7.46 -0.78
N SER A 158 4.85 -6.48 -0.99
CA SER A 158 4.79 -5.63 -2.19
C SER A 158 4.89 -6.44 -3.49
N PHE A 159 5.65 -7.53 -3.49
CA PHE A 159 5.79 -8.43 -4.64
C PHE A 159 4.67 -9.47 -4.72
N MET A 160 4.25 -10.02 -3.58
CA MET A 160 3.20 -11.04 -3.48
C MET A 160 1.83 -10.50 -3.88
N LEU A 161 1.49 -9.27 -3.47
CA LEU A 161 0.23 -8.62 -3.79
C LEU A 161 0.30 -8.01 -5.20
N GLN A 162 -0.30 -8.64 -6.20
CA GLN A 162 -0.31 -8.14 -7.57
C GLN A 162 -1.62 -7.42 -7.89
N ASN A 163 -1.53 -6.39 -8.73
CA ASN A 163 -2.65 -5.55 -9.11
C ASN A 163 -3.38 -4.96 -7.89
N LEU A 164 -2.62 -4.64 -6.83
CA LEU A 164 -3.15 -4.06 -5.59
C LEU A 164 -3.84 -2.73 -5.91
N GLY A 165 -5.11 -2.60 -5.56
CA GLY A 165 -5.93 -1.42 -5.81
C GLY A 165 -6.36 -0.67 -4.53
N LYS A 166 -5.98 -1.19 -3.36
CA LYS A 166 -6.34 -0.69 -2.02
C LYS A 166 -5.09 -0.52 -1.15
N PRO A 167 -5.08 0.40 -0.18
CA PRO A 167 -3.93 0.59 0.70
C PRO A 167 -3.71 -0.60 1.63
N VAL A 168 -2.45 -1.01 1.76
CA VAL A 168 -1.99 -1.99 2.75
C VAL A 168 -0.86 -1.34 3.55
N ILE A 169 -1.16 -0.94 4.78
CA ILE A 169 -0.23 -0.17 5.62
C ILE A 169 0.28 -1.06 6.75
N LEU A 170 1.59 -1.30 6.75
CA LEU A 170 2.25 -1.97 7.85
C LEU A 170 2.73 -0.93 8.87
N THR A 171 2.54 -1.24 10.14
CA THR A 171 2.99 -0.40 11.24
C THR A 171 3.35 -1.24 12.47
N GLY A 172 3.93 -0.59 13.47
CA GLY A 172 4.34 -1.19 14.73
C GLY A 172 4.69 -0.11 15.74
N SER A 173 5.45 -0.48 16.77
CA SER A 173 5.95 0.48 17.75
C SER A 173 7.25 0.02 18.40
N GLN A 174 8.01 0.96 18.94
CA GLN A 174 9.15 0.69 19.81
C GLN A 174 8.71 0.40 21.24
N VAL A 175 7.57 0.96 21.67
CA VAL A 175 7.03 0.78 23.02
C VAL A 175 5.62 0.17 22.94
N PRO A 176 5.28 -0.81 23.81
CA PRO A 176 3.95 -1.41 23.78
C PRO A 176 2.82 -0.41 23.95
N PHE A 177 1.72 -0.65 23.26
CA PHE A 177 0.57 0.26 23.25
C PHE A 177 -0.02 0.47 24.65
N SER A 178 0.08 -0.52 25.54
CA SER A 178 -0.40 -0.45 26.92
C SER A 178 0.41 0.48 27.84
N GLU A 179 1.63 0.86 27.44
CA GLU A 179 2.47 1.74 28.25
C GLU A 179 2.00 3.19 28.16
N ARG A 180 2.15 3.95 29.25
CA ARG A 180 1.68 5.35 29.32
C ARG A 180 2.29 6.26 28.26
N LYS A 181 3.59 6.11 27.99
CA LYS A 181 4.31 6.85 26.94
C LYS A 181 4.72 5.85 25.88
N ASN A 182 4.12 5.92 24.71
CA ASN A 182 4.38 5.02 23.60
C ASN A 182 4.23 5.78 22.27
N ASP A 183 4.84 5.25 21.22
CA ASP A 183 4.69 5.66 19.82
C ASP A 183 3.58 4.90 19.09
N ALA A 184 3.04 3.85 19.72
CA ALA A 184 2.03 2.97 19.13
C ALA A 184 0.68 3.65 18.86
N LEU A 185 0.29 4.61 19.71
CA LEU A 185 -0.96 5.36 19.54
C LEU A 185 -0.95 6.14 18.23
N ASP A 186 0.07 6.98 18.04
CA ASP A 186 0.19 7.84 16.86
C ASP A 186 0.40 7.01 15.60
N ASN A 187 1.31 6.03 15.64
CA ASN A 187 1.57 5.15 14.49
C ASN A 187 0.31 4.42 14.01
N LEU A 188 -0.54 3.95 14.93
CA LEU A 188 -1.76 3.24 14.59
C LEU A 188 -2.87 4.18 14.08
N LEU A 189 -3.06 5.34 14.71
CA LEU A 189 -4.01 6.35 14.22
C LEU A 189 -3.63 6.84 12.83
N ASP A 190 -2.37 7.21 12.62
CA ASP A 190 -1.85 7.65 11.32
C ASP A 190 -2.08 6.57 10.24
N SER A 191 -1.88 5.29 10.60
CA SER A 191 -2.11 4.18 9.67
C SER A 191 -3.59 3.99 9.33
N LEU A 192 -4.48 4.12 10.29
CA LEU A 192 -5.93 4.03 10.04
C LEU A 192 -6.41 5.19 9.17
N ASP A 193 -6.01 6.42 9.50
CA ASP A 193 -6.39 7.62 8.75
C ASP A 193 -5.88 7.56 7.32
N ILE A 194 -4.62 7.16 7.11
CA ILE A 194 -4.09 7.02 5.76
C ILE A 194 -4.85 5.95 4.98
N ALA A 195 -5.03 4.75 5.56
CA ALA A 195 -5.69 3.64 4.88
C ALA A 195 -7.16 3.95 4.53
N ALA A 196 -7.85 4.76 5.35
CA ALA A 196 -9.25 5.08 5.15
C ALA A 196 -9.48 6.27 4.21
N HIS A 197 -8.56 7.24 4.16
CA HIS A 197 -8.80 8.51 3.48
C HIS A 197 -8.07 8.63 2.15
N PHE A 198 -6.94 7.94 1.97
CA PHE A 198 -6.12 8.08 0.78
C PHE A 198 -5.97 6.73 0.07
N MET A 199 -6.47 6.67 -1.17
CA MET A 199 -6.35 5.49 -2.02
C MET A 199 -4.93 5.40 -2.60
N ILE A 200 -3.99 4.96 -1.77
CA ILE A 200 -2.59 4.70 -2.10
C ILE A 200 -2.47 3.19 -2.31
N PRO A 201 -2.53 2.68 -3.55
CA PRO A 201 -2.67 1.25 -3.84
C PRO A 201 -1.31 0.52 -3.77
N GLU A 202 -0.62 0.67 -2.64
CA GLU A 202 0.71 0.14 -2.38
C GLU A 202 0.77 -0.55 -1.03
N VAL A 203 1.82 -1.38 -0.87
CA VAL A 203 2.27 -1.82 0.44
C VAL A 203 3.17 -0.75 1.02
N CYS A 204 2.74 -0.14 2.12
CA CYS A 204 3.40 0.99 2.75
C CYS A 204 3.85 0.66 4.18
N LEU A 205 4.83 1.42 4.67
CA LEU A 205 5.25 1.41 6.08
C LEU A 205 4.92 2.78 6.67
N CYS A 206 4.11 2.81 7.73
CA CYS A 206 3.78 4.05 8.45
C CYS A 206 4.44 4.06 9.83
N PHE A 207 5.29 5.06 10.07
CA PHE A 207 5.99 5.24 11.35
C PHE A 207 6.33 6.72 11.54
N ASN A 208 6.17 7.23 12.76
CA ASN A 208 6.57 8.59 13.15
C ASN A 208 6.01 9.66 12.17
N SER A 209 4.69 9.61 11.95
CA SER A 209 3.95 10.52 11.08
C SER A 209 4.46 10.61 9.63
N THR A 210 5.11 9.55 9.16
CA THR A 210 5.65 9.44 7.81
C THR A 210 5.23 8.12 7.17
N LEU A 211 4.71 8.19 5.95
CA LEU A 211 4.36 7.03 5.13
C LEU A 211 5.44 6.78 4.08
N PHE A 212 6.09 5.63 4.14
CA PHE A 212 7.08 5.19 3.17
C PHE A 212 6.49 4.16 2.21
N ARG A 213 7.01 4.12 0.98
CA ARG A 213 6.86 2.92 0.15
C ARG A 213 7.55 1.76 0.87
N GLY A 214 6.82 0.67 1.10
CA GLY A 214 7.27 -0.42 1.97
C GLY A 214 8.58 -1.07 1.52
N ASN A 215 8.71 -1.32 0.21
CA ASN A 215 9.91 -1.89 -0.41
C ASN A 215 11.04 -0.88 -0.68
N ARG A 216 10.95 0.33 -0.11
CA ARG A 216 12.03 1.32 -0.06
C ARG A 216 12.47 1.63 1.36
N ALA A 217 11.77 1.10 2.36
CA ALA A 217 12.06 1.35 3.75
C ALA A 217 13.13 0.39 4.29
N THR A 218 13.88 0.86 5.28
CA THR A 218 14.82 0.06 6.08
C THR A 218 14.83 0.56 7.52
N LYS A 219 15.11 -0.33 8.49
CA LYS A 219 15.20 0.04 9.92
C LYS A 219 16.57 0.67 10.18
N VAL A 220 16.58 1.94 10.57
CA VAL A 220 17.82 2.72 10.80
C VAL A 220 18.12 2.94 12.28
N SER A 221 17.15 2.71 13.16
CA SER A 221 17.33 2.81 14.61
C SER A 221 16.61 1.70 15.36
N ALA A 222 17.27 1.16 16.38
CA ALA A 222 16.71 0.15 17.28
C ALA A 222 16.08 0.75 18.54
N SER A 223 16.18 2.07 18.75
CA SER A 223 15.74 2.71 19.99
C SER A 223 15.00 4.04 19.81
N ALA A 224 15.19 4.73 18.68
CA ALA A 224 14.48 5.98 18.41
C ALA A 224 13.06 5.68 17.91
N PHE A 225 12.11 6.57 18.21
CA PHE A 225 10.77 6.52 17.59
C PHE A 225 10.84 6.78 16.08
N ASP A 226 11.82 7.56 15.61
CA ASP A 226 12.13 7.66 14.18
C ASP A 226 12.98 6.45 13.74
N ALA A 227 12.34 5.27 13.71
CA ALA A 227 13.04 3.98 13.60
C ALA A 227 13.35 3.57 12.15
N PHE A 228 12.62 4.11 11.17
CA PHE A 228 12.67 3.70 9.77
C PHE A 228 13.01 4.88 8.86
N ALA A 229 13.69 4.60 7.76
CA ALA A 229 13.95 5.57 6.70
C ALA A 229 13.71 4.96 5.32
N SER A 230 13.45 5.80 4.33
CA SER A 230 13.46 5.46 2.90
C SER A 230 14.58 6.25 2.22
N PRO A 231 15.81 5.71 2.17
CA PRO A 231 16.99 6.51 1.88
C PRO A 231 17.09 6.98 0.42
N ASN A 232 16.51 6.22 -0.52
CA ASN A 232 16.62 6.48 -1.96
C ASN A 232 15.29 6.88 -2.62
N LEU A 233 14.21 7.02 -1.85
CA LEU A 233 12.92 7.53 -2.32
C LEU A 233 12.29 8.43 -1.25
N PRO A 234 11.83 9.64 -1.58
CA PRO A 234 11.09 10.46 -0.62
C PRO A 234 9.83 9.75 -0.10
N PRO A 235 9.32 10.10 1.09
CA PRO A 235 8.07 9.56 1.60
C PRO A 235 6.89 9.75 0.64
N LEU A 236 5.95 8.80 0.66
CA LEU A 236 4.71 8.89 -0.09
C LEU A 236 3.72 9.86 0.55
N ALA A 237 3.73 9.97 1.88
CA ALA A 237 2.94 10.95 2.60
C ALA A 237 3.61 11.40 3.90
N ARG A 238 3.25 12.60 4.36
CA ARG A 238 3.58 13.11 5.69
C ARG A 238 2.32 13.63 6.36
N ILE A 239 2.09 13.21 7.60
CA ILE A 239 1.02 13.76 8.43
C ILE A 239 1.57 15.05 9.07
N THR A 240 0.85 16.14 8.90
CA THR A 240 1.18 17.45 9.49
C THR A 240 0.10 17.88 10.47
N ALA A 241 0.32 19.01 11.15
CA ALA A 241 -0.69 19.57 12.06
C ALA A 241 -1.95 20.08 11.36
N VAL A 242 -1.91 20.28 10.03
CA VAL A 242 -3.01 20.88 9.25
C VAL A 242 -3.70 19.83 8.38
N ASP A 243 -2.91 19.02 7.68
CA ASP A 243 -3.38 18.00 6.74
C ASP A 243 -2.36 16.86 6.55
N THR A 244 -2.72 15.87 5.74
CA THR A 244 -1.78 14.85 5.24
C THR A 244 -1.39 15.17 3.81
N GLU A 245 -0.12 15.49 3.61
CA GLU A 245 0.45 15.78 2.31
C GLU A 245 0.85 14.48 1.61
N VAL A 246 0.15 14.12 0.52
CA VAL A 246 0.47 12.93 -0.28
C VAL A 246 1.21 13.33 -1.56
N ALA A 247 2.39 12.74 -1.76
CA ALA A 247 3.19 12.88 -2.97
C ALA A 247 2.63 12.02 -4.11
N TRP A 248 1.46 12.39 -4.66
CA TRP A 248 0.73 11.61 -5.65
C TRP A 248 1.50 11.28 -6.94
N ASN A 249 2.53 12.06 -7.26
CA ASN A 249 3.46 11.84 -8.36
C ASN A 249 4.43 10.68 -8.11
N LEU A 250 4.67 10.32 -6.84
CA LEU A 250 5.49 9.17 -6.47
C LEU A 250 4.66 7.88 -6.33
N VAL A 251 3.36 7.98 -6.09
CA VAL A 251 2.47 6.83 -5.90
C VAL A 251 2.37 6.01 -7.19
N THR A 252 2.75 4.74 -7.10
CA THR A 252 2.65 3.74 -8.17
C THR A 252 1.24 3.15 -8.18
N ARG A 253 0.69 2.93 -9.37
CA ARG A 253 -0.65 2.36 -9.56
C ARG A 253 -0.57 1.18 -10.52
N PRO A 254 -1.33 0.10 -10.33
CA PRO A 254 -1.42 -0.94 -11.35
C PRO A 254 -1.99 -0.38 -12.65
N THR A 255 -1.28 -0.56 -13.75
CA THR A 255 -1.73 -0.16 -15.09
C THR A 255 -2.28 -1.34 -15.89
N SER A 256 -2.15 -2.55 -15.37
CA SER A 256 -2.75 -3.76 -15.92
C SER A 256 -4.25 -3.80 -15.64
N LEU A 257 -5.03 -4.11 -16.67
CA LEU A 257 -6.48 -4.34 -16.56
C LEU A 257 -6.76 -5.75 -16.04
N GLN A 258 -6.38 -5.98 -14.78
CA GLN A 258 -6.53 -7.25 -14.09
C GLN A 258 -7.00 -7.00 -12.66
N ALA A 259 -7.80 -7.93 -12.14
CA ALA A 259 -8.20 -7.92 -10.74
C ALA A 259 -6.99 -8.15 -9.82
N PHE A 260 -7.12 -7.65 -8.58
CA PHE A 260 -6.20 -8.00 -7.50
C PHE A 260 -6.09 -9.52 -7.36
N ASN A 261 -4.86 -10.00 -7.22
CA ASN A 261 -4.54 -11.37 -6.93
C ASN A 261 -3.28 -11.44 -6.04
N ILE A 262 -2.96 -12.66 -5.61
CA ILE A 262 -1.74 -12.93 -4.86
C ILE A 262 -0.90 -13.98 -5.59
N GLN A 263 0.43 -13.83 -5.49
CA GLN A 263 1.38 -14.90 -5.76
C GLN A 263 1.85 -15.45 -4.40
N PRO A 264 1.26 -16.58 -3.94
CA PRO A 264 1.68 -17.22 -2.70
C PRO A 264 2.99 -18.00 -2.91
N ASP A 265 3.46 -18.62 -1.83
CA ASP A 265 4.58 -19.56 -1.77
C ASP A 265 5.92 -18.90 -2.13
N LEU A 266 6.15 -17.69 -1.61
CA LEU A 266 7.44 -17.02 -1.71
C LEU A 266 8.45 -17.73 -0.81
N ASP A 267 9.28 -18.60 -1.40
CA ASP A 267 10.27 -19.37 -0.67
C ASP A 267 11.60 -18.60 -0.50
N ILE A 268 11.83 -18.11 0.71
CA ILE A 268 13.02 -17.34 1.08
C ILE A 268 14.25 -18.24 1.33
N HIS A 269 14.07 -19.55 1.52
CA HIS A 269 15.15 -20.45 1.94
C HIS A 269 16.13 -20.80 0.81
N HIS A 270 15.82 -20.42 -0.43
CA HIS A 270 16.69 -20.59 -1.60
C HIS A 270 17.54 -19.36 -1.93
N VAL A 271 17.48 -18.31 -1.09
CA VAL A 271 18.29 -17.10 -1.26
C VAL A 271 19.08 -16.80 0.02
N ALA A 272 20.20 -16.08 -0.15
CA ALA A 272 21.00 -15.60 0.97
C ALA A 272 21.40 -14.15 0.77
N CYS A 273 21.80 -13.48 1.86
CA CYS A 273 22.49 -12.20 1.81
C CYS A 273 23.91 -12.36 2.37
N LEU A 274 24.90 -11.81 1.68
CA LEU A 274 26.30 -11.84 2.11
C LEU A 274 26.91 -10.44 2.03
N ARG A 275 27.34 -9.94 3.19
CA ARG A 275 28.06 -8.68 3.30
C ARG A 275 29.56 -8.86 3.07
N ILE A 276 30.10 -8.17 2.07
CA ILE A 276 31.54 -8.10 1.84
C ILE A 276 32.22 -7.25 2.92
N PHE A 277 33.36 -7.68 3.44
CA PHE A 277 34.17 -6.89 4.37
C PHE A 277 35.65 -6.94 3.98
N PRO A 278 36.48 -5.97 4.40
CA PRO A 278 37.90 -5.96 4.04
C PRO A 278 38.60 -7.24 4.51
N GLY A 279 39.23 -7.96 3.58
CA GLY A 279 39.91 -9.22 3.86
C GLY A 279 39.04 -10.48 3.80
N ILE A 280 37.77 -10.39 3.38
CA ILE A 280 36.95 -11.58 3.12
C ILE A 280 37.67 -12.51 2.13
N LYS A 281 37.76 -13.81 2.48
CA LYS A 281 38.48 -14.78 1.66
C LYS A 281 37.56 -15.37 0.59
N PRO A 282 38.05 -15.64 -0.65
CA PRO A 282 37.25 -16.29 -1.70
C PRO A 282 36.55 -17.57 -1.23
N LYS A 283 37.22 -18.40 -0.40
CA LYS A 283 36.65 -19.64 0.17
C LYS A 283 35.41 -19.41 1.05
N MET A 284 35.29 -18.24 1.70
CA MET A 284 34.11 -17.92 2.52
C MET A 284 32.90 -17.67 1.62
N VAL A 285 33.10 -16.95 0.52
CA VAL A 285 32.06 -16.69 -0.49
C VAL A 285 31.69 -17.97 -1.21
N GLU A 286 32.69 -18.79 -1.55
CA GLU A 286 32.49 -20.11 -2.15
C GLU A 286 31.67 -21.04 -1.25
N ALA A 287 31.89 -21.02 0.07
CA ALA A 287 31.13 -21.84 1.02
C ALA A 287 29.63 -21.49 0.99
N VAL A 288 29.28 -20.20 0.95
CA VAL A 288 27.88 -19.75 0.81
C VAL A 288 27.31 -20.17 -0.54
N LEU A 289 28.06 -19.95 -1.63
CA LEU A 289 27.64 -20.30 -2.99
C LEU A 289 27.59 -21.81 -3.28
N ARG A 290 27.95 -22.65 -2.29
CA ARG A 290 27.83 -24.11 -2.32
C ARG A 290 26.80 -24.64 -1.34
N THR A 291 26.12 -23.77 -0.59
CA THR A 291 24.99 -24.17 0.24
C THR A 291 23.96 -24.89 -0.63
N GLU A 292 23.55 -26.08 -0.17
CA GLU A 292 22.61 -26.93 -0.90
C GLU A 292 21.30 -26.18 -1.14
N GLY A 293 20.80 -26.24 -2.37
CA GLY A 293 19.55 -25.58 -2.76
C GLY A 293 19.65 -24.06 -2.95
N LEU A 294 20.80 -23.40 -2.76
CA LEU A 294 20.91 -21.97 -3.01
C LEU A 294 20.74 -21.65 -4.51
N ARG A 295 19.79 -20.78 -4.84
CA ARG A 295 19.49 -20.32 -6.20
C ARG A 295 19.81 -18.84 -6.42
N GLY A 296 19.89 -18.06 -5.35
CA GLY A 296 20.18 -16.63 -5.43
C GLY A 296 21.03 -16.09 -4.28
N LEU A 297 21.81 -15.05 -4.54
CA LEU A 297 22.61 -14.35 -3.54
C LEU A 297 22.49 -12.84 -3.71
N VAL A 298 22.09 -12.14 -2.65
CA VAL A 298 22.30 -10.70 -2.53
C VAL A 298 23.69 -10.47 -1.96
N LEU A 299 24.52 -9.74 -2.69
CA LEU A 299 25.89 -9.42 -2.33
C LEU A 299 25.99 -7.94 -1.95
N GLU A 300 26.17 -7.65 -0.67
CA GLU A 300 26.32 -6.26 -0.21
C GLU A 300 27.79 -5.83 -0.35
N THR A 301 28.07 -4.87 -1.22
CA THR A 301 29.43 -4.43 -1.56
C THR A 301 29.69 -2.98 -1.16
N PHE A 302 30.93 -2.51 -1.31
CA PHE A 302 31.32 -1.17 -0.86
C PHE A 302 30.92 -0.07 -1.83
N GLY A 303 30.50 1.08 -1.30
CA GLY A 303 30.31 2.32 -2.07
C GLY A 303 29.37 2.10 -3.25
N ALA A 304 29.81 2.43 -4.46
CA ALA A 304 29.00 2.31 -5.67
C ALA A 304 28.94 0.88 -6.26
N GLY A 305 29.20 -0.18 -5.48
CA GLY A 305 29.10 -1.56 -5.95
C GLY A 305 30.43 -2.33 -6.04
N ASN A 306 31.45 -1.96 -5.27
CA ASN A 306 32.82 -2.48 -5.44
C ASN A 306 33.10 -3.70 -4.56
N ALA A 307 33.57 -4.78 -5.17
CA ALA A 307 34.14 -5.94 -4.46
C ALA A 307 35.68 -5.99 -4.58
N PRO A 308 36.39 -6.61 -3.62
CA PRO A 308 37.82 -6.79 -3.68
C PRO A 308 38.27 -7.57 -4.93
N SER A 309 39.11 -6.96 -5.76
CA SER A 309 39.87 -7.65 -6.79
C SER A 309 41.29 -7.90 -6.28
N GLY A 310 41.54 -9.08 -5.72
CA GLY A 310 42.91 -9.49 -5.36
C GLY A 310 43.81 -9.59 -6.60
N HIS A 311 45.14 -9.61 -6.43
CA HIS A 311 46.09 -9.76 -7.54
C HIS A 311 45.83 -11.01 -8.41
N ASP A 312 45.18 -12.03 -7.87
CA ASP A 312 44.86 -13.30 -8.53
C ASP A 312 43.41 -13.41 -9.02
N ASN A 313 42.56 -12.39 -8.83
CA ASN A 313 41.14 -12.35 -9.22
C ASN A 313 40.28 -13.55 -8.74
N LYS A 314 40.73 -14.32 -7.74
CA LYS A 314 40.03 -15.55 -7.31
C LYS A 314 38.61 -15.32 -6.83
N LEU A 315 38.33 -14.18 -6.20
CA LEU A 315 36.98 -13.85 -5.74
C LEU A 315 36.01 -13.72 -6.93
N ILE A 316 36.45 -13.02 -7.99
CA ILE A 316 35.64 -12.86 -9.20
C ILE A 316 35.45 -14.20 -9.93
N GLN A 317 36.45 -15.08 -9.90
CA GLN A 317 36.32 -16.45 -10.45
C GLN A 317 35.25 -17.25 -9.69
N VAL A 318 35.29 -17.27 -8.35
CA VAL A 318 34.27 -17.95 -7.52
C VAL A 318 32.85 -17.45 -7.82
N ILE A 319 32.69 -16.14 -8.02
CA ILE A 319 31.42 -15.51 -8.39
C ILE A 319 30.99 -15.93 -9.81
N SER A 320 31.89 -15.83 -10.79
CA SER A 320 31.63 -16.24 -12.18
C SER A 320 31.23 -17.72 -12.27
N ASP A 321 31.93 -18.60 -11.55
CA ASP A 321 31.63 -20.04 -11.52
C ASP A 321 30.24 -20.30 -10.94
N ALA A 322 29.81 -19.51 -9.95
CA ALA A 322 28.46 -19.63 -9.38
C ALA A 322 27.36 -19.17 -10.35
N VAL A 323 27.59 -18.06 -11.06
CA VAL A 323 26.67 -17.61 -12.12
C VAL A 323 26.55 -18.67 -13.21
N GLN A 324 27.66 -19.30 -13.61
CA GLN A 324 27.65 -20.41 -14.59
C GLN A 324 26.91 -21.65 -14.07
N ARG A 325 26.85 -21.88 -12.76
CA ARG A 325 26.01 -22.92 -12.12
C ARG A 325 24.52 -22.53 -12.05
N GLY A 326 24.15 -21.34 -12.49
CA GLY A 326 22.77 -20.85 -12.48
C GLY A 326 22.37 -20.10 -11.21
N ILE A 327 23.33 -19.72 -10.35
CA ILE A 327 23.03 -18.89 -9.17
C ILE A 327 22.91 -17.43 -9.62
N VAL A 328 21.77 -16.80 -9.35
CA VAL A 328 21.58 -15.37 -9.64
C VAL A 328 22.18 -14.53 -8.52
N ILE A 329 23.20 -13.75 -8.84
CA ILE A 329 23.87 -12.88 -7.86
C ILE A 329 23.47 -11.42 -8.14
N VAL A 330 23.00 -10.73 -7.11
CA VAL A 330 22.55 -9.34 -7.17
C VAL A 330 23.45 -8.49 -6.28
N ASN A 331 24.10 -7.49 -6.86
CA ASN A 331 24.97 -6.56 -6.15
C ASN A 331 24.17 -5.37 -5.60
N VAL A 332 24.18 -5.18 -4.29
CA VAL A 332 23.62 -4.00 -3.60
C VAL A 332 24.72 -3.29 -2.83
N THR A 333 24.53 -2.01 -2.54
CA THR A 333 25.49 -1.25 -1.73
C THR A 333 25.26 -1.46 -0.24
N GLN A 334 26.33 -1.46 0.54
CA GLN A 334 26.27 -1.37 2.00
C GLN A 334 25.96 0.04 2.52
N CYS A 335 26.07 1.05 1.65
CA CYS A 335 25.76 2.43 2.00
C CYS A 335 24.25 2.57 2.16
N LEU A 336 23.83 3.34 3.18
CA LEU A 336 22.40 3.59 3.41
C LEU A 336 21.75 4.30 2.22
N THR A 337 22.45 5.27 1.62
CA THR A 337 22.02 5.99 0.41
C THR A 337 22.93 5.69 -0.77
N GLY A 338 22.38 5.81 -1.98
CA GLY A 338 23.12 5.66 -3.24
C GLY A 338 22.67 4.46 -4.06
N SER A 339 23.31 4.31 -5.22
CA SER A 339 23.04 3.25 -6.20
C SER A 339 24.33 2.52 -6.54
N VAL A 340 24.22 1.21 -6.77
CA VAL A 340 25.25 0.45 -7.49
C VAL A 340 25.34 1.00 -8.92
N SER A 341 26.55 1.37 -9.33
CA SER A 341 26.84 2.02 -10.61
C SER A 341 27.98 1.31 -11.34
N PRO A 342 27.85 1.05 -12.65
CA PRO A 342 28.91 0.42 -13.45
C PRO A 342 30.09 1.36 -13.74
N LEU A 343 30.12 2.60 -13.24
CA LEU A 343 31.16 3.58 -13.58
C LEU A 343 32.57 3.24 -13.05
N TYR A 344 32.69 2.36 -12.04
CA TYR A 344 33.97 1.99 -11.44
C TYR A 344 34.48 0.63 -11.92
N ALA A 345 35.79 0.53 -12.19
CA ALA A 345 36.43 -0.69 -12.71
C ALA A 345 36.19 -1.97 -11.88
N PRO A 346 36.18 -1.93 -10.52
CA PRO A 346 35.82 -3.10 -9.72
C PRO A 346 34.34 -3.51 -9.85
N GLY A 347 33.43 -2.54 -9.99
CA GLY A 347 32.01 -2.80 -10.28
C GLY A 347 31.79 -3.43 -11.66
N MET A 348 32.57 -3.01 -12.67
CA MET A 348 32.56 -3.62 -14.00
C MET A 348 33.03 -5.07 -14.01
N ALA A 349 33.94 -5.46 -13.12
CA ALA A 349 34.41 -6.84 -13.01
C ALA A 349 33.28 -7.79 -12.56
N LEU A 350 32.45 -7.36 -11.59
CA LEU A 350 31.26 -8.11 -11.16
C LEU A 350 30.23 -8.22 -12.29
N GLY A 351 29.95 -7.11 -12.99
CA GLY A 351 29.04 -7.13 -14.13
C GLY A 351 29.50 -8.08 -15.24
N ARG A 352 30.80 -8.11 -15.56
CA ARG A 352 31.39 -9.05 -16.52
C ARG A 352 31.33 -10.51 -16.06
N ALA A 353 31.31 -10.76 -14.75
CA ALA A 353 31.10 -12.09 -14.18
C ALA A 353 29.62 -12.52 -14.16
N GLY A 354 28.71 -11.68 -14.68
CA GLY A 354 27.28 -11.94 -14.76
C GLY A 354 26.48 -11.57 -13.51
N VAL A 355 27.07 -10.78 -12.61
CA VAL A 355 26.36 -10.23 -11.44
C VAL A 355 25.43 -9.10 -11.88
N VAL A 356 24.19 -9.13 -11.40
CA VAL A 356 23.17 -8.12 -11.67
C VAL A 356 23.36 -6.92 -10.77
N ALA A 357 23.32 -5.71 -11.30
CA ALA A 357 23.28 -4.50 -10.48
C ALA A 357 21.89 -4.34 -9.85
N GLY A 358 21.82 -4.26 -8.52
CA GLY A 358 20.59 -4.01 -7.77
C GLY A 358 20.19 -2.53 -7.70
N GLY A 359 20.93 -1.65 -8.39
CA GLY A 359 20.71 -0.20 -8.40
C GLY A 359 20.65 0.39 -6.98
N ASP A 360 19.57 1.08 -6.67
CA ASP A 360 19.32 1.76 -5.39
C ASP A 360 18.33 1.01 -4.47
N MET A 361 18.09 -0.28 -4.72
CA MET A 361 17.28 -1.13 -3.84
C MET A 361 17.91 -1.23 -2.45
N THR A 362 17.05 -1.34 -1.43
CA THR A 362 17.48 -1.80 -0.11
C THR A 362 17.81 -3.30 -0.13
N SER A 363 18.57 -3.79 0.83
CA SER A 363 18.88 -5.23 0.94
C SER A 363 17.61 -6.07 1.16
N GLU A 364 16.65 -5.54 1.91
CA GLU A 364 15.35 -6.16 2.17
C GLU A 364 14.56 -6.36 0.88
N ALA A 365 14.49 -5.31 0.05
CA ALA A 365 13.82 -5.35 -1.24
C ALA A 365 14.53 -6.28 -2.22
N ALA A 366 15.87 -6.21 -2.30
CA ALA A 366 16.64 -7.07 -3.18
C ALA A 366 16.49 -8.56 -2.84
N LEU A 367 16.53 -8.90 -1.54
CA LEU A 367 16.41 -10.29 -1.07
C LEU A 367 15.01 -10.86 -1.37
N THR A 368 13.97 -10.11 -1.00
CA THR A 368 12.58 -10.54 -1.19
C THR A 368 12.16 -10.53 -2.66
N LYS A 369 12.65 -9.58 -3.47
CA LYS A 369 12.46 -9.58 -4.93
C LYS A 369 13.11 -10.79 -5.58
N LEU A 370 14.34 -11.13 -5.17
CA LEU A 370 15.06 -12.27 -5.71
C LEU A 370 14.33 -13.59 -5.38
N ALA A 371 13.90 -13.75 -4.13
CA ALA A 371 13.10 -14.90 -3.69
C ALA A 371 11.77 -15.00 -4.45
N TYR A 372 11.06 -13.88 -4.58
CA TYR A 372 9.82 -13.79 -5.36
C TYR A 372 10.03 -14.23 -6.81
N LEU A 373 11.01 -13.65 -7.51
CA LEU A 373 11.27 -13.96 -8.91
C LEU A 373 11.68 -15.42 -9.13
N LEU A 374 12.45 -16.00 -8.20
CA LEU A 374 12.83 -17.42 -8.22
C LEU A 374 11.68 -18.38 -7.89
N SER A 375 10.63 -17.88 -7.25
CA SER A 375 9.42 -18.65 -6.91
C SER A 375 8.36 -18.61 -8.03
N LEU A 376 8.52 -17.75 -9.03
CA LEU A 376 7.57 -17.67 -10.14
C LEU A 376 7.63 -18.90 -11.06
N PRO A 377 6.48 -19.30 -11.63
CA PRO A 377 6.44 -20.34 -12.66
C PRO A 377 7.36 -19.96 -13.83
N GLN A 378 8.13 -20.93 -14.34
CA GLN A 378 9.07 -20.75 -15.46
C GLN A 378 10.24 -19.79 -15.17
N ALA A 379 10.58 -19.56 -13.90
CA ALA A 379 11.79 -18.81 -13.53
C ALA A 379 13.04 -19.52 -14.07
N SER A 380 13.85 -18.80 -14.84
CA SER A 380 15.20 -19.20 -15.25
C SER A 380 16.20 -18.19 -14.66
N PRO A 381 17.47 -18.56 -14.43
CA PRO A 381 18.47 -17.62 -13.94
C PRO A 381 18.54 -16.34 -14.79
N GLU A 382 18.43 -16.46 -16.11
CA GLU A 382 18.46 -15.33 -17.05
C GLU A 382 17.21 -14.45 -16.93
N SER A 383 16.01 -15.05 -16.83
CA SER A 383 14.77 -14.28 -16.73
C SER A 383 14.68 -13.56 -15.38
N VAL A 384 15.15 -14.19 -14.30
CA VAL A 384 15.27 -13.60 -12.97
C VAL A 384 16.29 -12.46 -12.99
N ALA A 385 17.48 -12.69 -13.56
CA ALA A 385 18.52 -11.67 -13.65
C ALA A 385 18.03 -10.42 -14.40
N LYS A 386 17.34 -10.60 -15.53
CA LYS A 386 16.74 -9.50 -16.29
C LYS A 386 15.70 -8.73 -15.46
N ARG A 387 14.84 -9.45 -14.73
CA ARG A 387 13.76 -8.83 -13.94
C ARG A 387 14.26 -8.21 -12.63
N MET A 388 15.40 -8.64 -12.10
CA MET A 388 16.06 -7.98 -10.98
C MET A 388 16.50 -6.56 -11.33
N ALA A 389 16.88 -6.31 -12.59
CA ALA A 389 17.41 -5.03 -13.06
C ALA A 389 16.35 -3.95 -13.41
N ILE A 390 15.06 -4.28 -13.37
CA ILE A 390 13.95 -3.36 -13.68
C ILE A 390 13.00 -3.26 -12.49
N SER A 391 12.36 -2.11 -12.32
CA SER A 391 11.40 -1.87 -11.25
C SER A 391 10.10 -2.63 -11.52
N ILE A 392 9.65 -3.43 -10.55
CA ILE A 392 8.37 -4.16 -10.69
C ILE A 392 7.29 -3.65 -9.72
N ARG A 393 7.70 -2.97 -8.65
CA ARG A 393 6.86 -2.43 -7.57
C ARG A 393 7.40 -1.10 -7.04
N GLY A 394 8.20 -0.39 -7.81
CA GLY A 394 8.77 0.92 -7.41
C GLY A 394 9.93 0.82 -6.42
N GLU A 395 10.48 -0.38 -6.20
CA GLU A 395 11.60 -0.69 -5.30
C GLU A 395 12.96 -0.21 -5.81
N LEU A 396 13.05 -0.01 -7.13
CA LEU A 396 14.25 0.40 -7.85
C LEU A 396 13.93 1.65 -8.68
N THR A 397 14.86 2.60 -8.73
CA THR A 397 14.79 3.76 -9.62
C THR A 397 15.33 3.38 -11.00
N GLU A 398 14.47 3.43 -12.01
CA GLU A 398 14.93 3.24 -13.39
C GLU A 398 15.53 4.55 -13.92
N HIS A 399 16.78 4.50 -14.37
CA HIS A 399 17.38 5.61 -15.11
C HIS A 399 16.89 5.56 -16.56
N SER A 400 15.60 5.76 -16.79
CA SER A 400 15.05 6.02 -18.12
C SER A 400 14.34 7.38 -18.15
N GLU A 401 14.98 8.28 -18.88
CA GLU A 401 14.57 9.62 -19.32
C GLU A 401 14.59 10.78 -18.31
N THR A 402 15.37 11.80 -18.66
CA THR A 402 15.08 13.19 -18.30
C THR A 402 13.72 13.57 -18.84
N VAL A 403 12.70 13.60 -18.00
CA VAL A 403 11.43 14.26 -18.33
C VAL A 403 11.69 15.76 -18.35
N PHE A 404 12.11 16.28 -19.51
CA PHE A 404 12.16 17.71 -19.75
C PHE A 404 10.72 18.19 -19.97
N SER A 405 10.05 18.60 -18.89
CA SER A 405 8.78 19.30 -19.01
C SER A 405 9.05 20.80 -19.11
N HIS A 406 8.64 21.41 -20.22
CA HIS A 406 8.52 22.86 -20.27
C HIS A 406 7.37 23.28 -19.35
N PRO A 407 7.51 24.32 -18.50
CA PRO A 407 6.36 24.91 -17.83
C PRO A 407 5.43 25.47 -18.90
N THR A 408 4.38 24.72 -19.23
CA THR A 408 3.43 25.12 -20.27
C THR A 408 2.35 25.98 -19.64
N GLY A 409 2.52 27.30 -19.77
CA GLY A 409 1.46 28.29 -19.61
C GLY A 409 0.90 28.47 -18.20
N GLU A 410 0.08 29.51 -18.05
CA GLU A 410 -0.68 29.74 -16.82
C GLU A 410 -1.51 28.49 -16.49
N LEU A 411 -1.28 27.91 -15.32
CA LEU A 411 -2.12 26.85 -14.78
C LEU A 411 -3.56 27.37 -14.72
N SER A 412 -4.42 26.89 -15.63
CA SER A 412 -5.87 27.07 -15.49
C SER A 412 -6.27 26.54 -14.12
N SER A 413 -7.19 27.23 -13.41
CA SER A 413 -7.56 26.83 -12.05
C SER A 413 -7.92 25.34 -11.98
N PRO A 414 -7.61 24.62 -10.88
CA PRO A 414 -7.95 23.20 -10.73
C PRO A 414 -9.43 22.90 -11.02
N VAL A 415 -10.31 23.85 -10.69
CA VAL A 415 -11.75 23.78 -10.97
C VAL A 415 -12.04 23.83 -12.48
N ALA A 416 -11.35 24.67 -13.24
CA ALA A 416 -11.50 24.75 -14.69
C ALA A 416 -11.05 23.46 -15.38
N GLN A 417 -9.95 22.85 -14.91
CA GLN A 417 -9.46 21.57 -15.45
C GLN A 417 -10.41 20.42 -15.15
N LEU A 418 -10.94 20.35 -13.92
CA LEU A 418 -11.96 19.36 -13.53
C LEU A 418 -13.23 19.49 -14.37
N THR A 419 -13.68 20.72 -14.62
CA THR A 419 -14.84 20.97 -15.48
C THR A 419 -14.55 20.58 -16.94
N ALA A 420 -13.36 20.89 -17.43
CA ALA A 420 -12.95 20.59 -18.81
C ALA A 420 -12.86 19.07 -19.06
N ILE A 421 -12.29 18.31 -18.12
CA ILE A 421 -12.22 16.85 -18.26
C ILE A 421 -13.60 16.21 -18.14
N ALA A 422 -14.46 16.70 -17.24
CA ALA A 422 -15.84 16.22 -17.12
C ALA A 422 -16.63 16.42 -18.42
N TYR A 423 -16.52 17.60 -19.05
CA TYR A 423 -17.15 17.86 -20.35
C TYR A 423 -16.60 16.96 -21.46
N ALA A 424 -15.27 16.77 -21.52
CA ALA A 424 -14.64 15.91 -22.51
C ALA A 424 -15.10 14.44 -22.39
N ILE A 425 -15.24 13.94 -21.16
CA ILE A 425 -15.79 12.60 -20.89
C ILE A 425 -17.26 12.53 -21.33
N ALA A 426 -18.07 13.52 -20.97
CA ALA A 426 -19.50 13.57 -21.32
C ALA A 426 -19.73 13.66 -22.84
N SER A 427 -18.83 14.32 -23.58
CA SER A 427 -18.89 14.41 -25.04
C SER A 427 -18.23 13.23 -25.78
N GLY A 428 -17.58 12.31 -25.06
CA GLY A 428 -16.84 11.19 -25.67
C GLY A 428 -15.54 11.58 -26.36
N ASP A 429 -14.95 12.74 -26.03
CA ASP A 429 -13.72 13.27 -26.66
C ASP A 429 -12.47 12.69 -25.98
N LEU A 430 -12.04 11.51 -26.45
CA LEU A 430 -10.85 10.83 -25.93
C LEU A 430 -9.58 11.65 -26.07
N GLN A 431 -9.40 12.37 -27.20
CA GLN A 431 -8.19 13.14 -27.46
C GLN A 431 -8.04 14.26 -26.42
N LYS A 432 -9.11 14.99 -26.13
CA LYS A 432 -9.10 16.04 -25.12
C LYS A 432 -8.87 15.50 -23.71
N VAL A 433 -9.40 14.32 -23.38
CA VAL A 433 -9.10 13.63 -22.10
C VAL A 433 -7.61 13.30 -22.00
N GLN A 434 -7.01 12.77 -23.06
CA GLN A 434 -5.57 12.48 -23.11
C GLN A 434 -4.73 13.74 -22.94
N ASP A 435 -5.08 14.83 -23.63
CA ASP A 435 -4.32 16.08 -23.58
C ASP A 435 -4.37 16.71 -22.17
N LEU A 436 -5.53 16.69 -21.52
CA LEU A 436 -5.69 17.19 -20.14
C LEU A 436 -4.89 16.38 -19.12
N LEU A 437 -4.91 15.04 -19.23
CA LEU A 437 -4.17 14.16 -18.31
C LEU A 437 -2.65 14.18 -18.54
N ARG A 438 -2.18 14.53 -19.74
CA ARG A 438 -0.75 14.81 -19.99
C ARG A 438 -0.29 16.10 -19.30
N GLN A 439 -1.16 17.09 -19.16
CA GLN A 439 -0.84 18.36 -18.50
C GLN A 439 -0.86 18.22 -16.96
N ASP A 440 -1.85 17.55 -16.41
CA ASP A 440 -1.96 17.27 -14.98
C ASP A 440 -2.46 15.85 -14.73
N THR A 441 -1.51 14.96 -14.40
CA THR A 441 -1.80 13.56 -14.08
C THR A 441 -2.61 13.39 -12.78
N GLN A 442 -2.63 14.40 -11.90
CA GLN A 442 -3.40 14.34 -10.66
C GLN A 442 -4.90 14.46 -10.88
N LEU A 443 -5.35 15.02 -12.02
CA LEU A 443 -6.77 15.15 -12.36
C LEU A 443 -7.51 13.82 -12.30
N MET A 444 -6.82 12.70 -12.57
CA MET A 444 -7.38 11.35 -12.51
C MET A 444 -8.01 10.98 -11.16
N ASN A 445 -7.52 11.58 -10.06
CA ASN A 445 -7.97 11.25 -8.69
C ASN A 445 -8.69 12.39 -8.00
N ARG A 446 -8.77 13.58 -8.61
CA ARG A 446 -9.47 14.72 -8.02
C ARG A 446 -10.98 14.51 -8.16
N PRO A 447 -11.74 14.48 -7.05
CA PRO A 447 -13.19 14.37 -7.12
C PRO A 447 -13.84 15.72 -7.44
N ASP A 448 -15.02 15.68 -8.06
CA ASP A 448 -15.94 16.81 -8.10
C ASP A 448 -16.65 17.05 -6.74
N TYR A 449 -17.54 18.04 -6.68
CA TYR A 449 -18.33 18.34 -5.46
C TYR A 449 -19.19 17.16 -4.97
N SER A 450 -19.55 16.24 -5.85
CA SER A 450 -20.32 15.03 -5.52
C SER A 450 -19.43 13.83 -5.20
N GLY A 451 -18.10 14.01 -5.15
CA GLY A 451 -17.16 12.92 -4.91
C GLY A 451 -16.82 12.08 -6.16
N ASN A 452 -17.30 12.45 -7.35
CA ASN A 452 -17.03 11.68 -8.56
C ASN A 452 -15.63 11.98 -9.09
N THR A 453 -14.84 10.94 -9.28
CA THR A 453 -13.59 11.01 -10.06
C THR A 453 -13.88 10.87 -11.56
N PRO A 454 -12.92 11.16 -12.45
CA PRO A 454 -13.06 10.89 -13.88
C PRO A 454 -13.55 9.47 -14.23
N VAL A 455 -13.19 8.45 -13.45
CA VAL A 455 -13.68 7.07 -13.66
C VAL A 455 -15.16 6.92 -13.36
N HIS A 456 -15.68 7.61 -12.34
CA HIS A 456 -17.12 7.61 -12.05
C HIS A 456 -17.90 8.21 -13.22
N LEU A 457 -17.40 9.30 -13.79
CA LEU A 457 -18.02 9.95 -14.96
C LEU A 457 -17.91 9.08 -16.22
N ALA A 458 -16.76 8.45 -16.44
CA ALA A 458 -16.56 7.57 -17.58
C ALA A 458 -17.37 6.26 -17.47
N ALA A 459 -17.65 5.79 -16.26
CA ALA A 459 -18.45 4.59 -16.01
C ALA A 459 -19.92 4.75 -16.43
N THR A 460 -20.44 5.99 -16.44
CA THR A 460 -21.79 6.33 -16.93
C THR A 460 -21.76 7.12 -18.23
N GLY A 461 -20.56 7.36 -18.79
CA GLY A 461 -20.34 8.12 -20.00
C GLY A 461 -20.65 7.32 -21.27
N PRO A 462 -20.64 7.98 -22.44
CA PRO A 462 -20.96 7.33 -23.71
C PRO A 462 -19.80 6.49 -24.29
N SER A 463 -18.56 6.67 -23.82
CA SER A 463 -17.35 6.08 -24.44
C SER A 463 -16.65 5.06 -23.55
N LEU A 464 -16.72 3.79 -23.95
CA LEU A 464 -15.97 2.69 -23.33
C LEU A 464 -14.45 2.88 -23.48
N GLU A 465 -13.99 3.54 -24.55
CA GLU A 465 -12.57 3.79 -24.81
C GLU A 465 -11.98 4.76 -23.80
N ILE A 466 -12.72 5.80 -23.41
CA ILE A 466 -12.31 6.72 -22.34
C ILE A 466 -12.19 5.98 -21.02
N LEU A 467 -13.17 5.14 -20.67
CA LEU A 467 -13.10 4.32 -19.46
C LEU A 467 -11.87 3.40 -19.49
N ARG A 468 -11.63 2.70 -20.61
CA ARG A 468 -10.45 1.84 -20.78
C ARG A 468 -9.15 2.61 -20.63
N TYR A 469 -9.07 3.80 -21.23
CA TYR A 469 -7.89 4.65 -21.15
C TYR A 469 -7.59 5.05 -19.70
N LEU A 470 -8.58 5.55 -18.95
CA LEU A 470 -8.42 5.91 -17.54
C LEU A 470 -7.96 4.72 -16.69
N LEU A 471 -8.57 3.54 -16.89
CA LEU A 471 -8.16 2.32 -16.18
C LEU A 471 -6.73 1.89 -16.54
N SER A 472 -6.30 2.06 -17.79
CA SER A 472 -4.92 1.75 -18.21
C SER A 472 -3.87 2.68 -17.61
N LEU A 473 -4.30 3.86 -17.11
CA LEU A 473 -3.47 4.77 -16.34
C LEU A 473 -3.48 4.47 -14.83
N GLY A 474 -4.21 3.43 -14.41
CA GLY A 474 -4.30 2.99 -13.01
C GLY A 474 -5.31 3.78 -12.17
N ALA A 475 -6.34 4.34 -12.80
CA ALA A 475 -7.41 5.01 -12.07
C ALA A 475 -8.19 4.03 -11.16
N SER A 476 -8.47 4.43 -9.91
CA SER A 476 -9.08 3.52 -8.93
C SER A 476 -10.54 3.20 -9.26
N VAL A 477 -10.87 1.91 -9.19
CA VAL A 477 -12.23 1.38 -9.32
C VAL A 477 -12.94 1.21 -7.97
N HIS A 478 -12.25 1.49 -6.85
CA HIS A 478 -12.74 1.24 -5.49
C HIS A 478 -13.19 2.52 -4.76
N LEU A 479 -12.89 3.70 -5.31
CA LEU A 479 -13.35 4.96 -4.72
C LEU A 479 -14.89 5.03 -4.76
N ARG A 480 -15.46 5.58 -3.68
CA ARG A 480 -16.90 5.84 -3.54
C ARG A 480 -17.14 7.33 -3.56
N ASN A 481 -18.12 7.77 -4.36
CA ASN A 481 -18.56 9.15 -4.37
C ASN A 481 -19.40 9.51 -3.13
N HIS A 482 -19.95 10.73 -3.05
CA HIS A 482 -20.79 11.19 -1.94
C HIS A 482 -22.30 11.05 -2.20
N THR A 483 -22.70 10.33 -3.26
CA THR A 483 -24.12 10.17 -3.61
C THR A 483 -24.77 9.07 -2.76
N GLY A 484 -25.78 9.42 -1.95
CA GLY A 484 -26.43 8.46 -1.05
C GLY A 484 -25.46 7.94 0.02
N SER A 485 -25.35 6.61 0.17
CA SER A 485 -24.32 5.95 1.01
C SER A 485 -22.94 5.84 0.33
N GLY A 486 -22.77 6.47 -0.83
CA GLY A 486 -21.56 6.45 -1.65
C GLY A 486 -21.56 5.29 -2.64
N ARG A 487 -21.24 5.62 -3.91
CA ARG A 487 -21.30 4.68 -5.04
C ARG A 487 -19.97 4.53 -5.74
N THR A 488 -19.61 3.29 -6.04
CA THR A 488 -18.45 2.92 -6.86
C THR A 488 -18.75 3.12 -8.34
N PRO A 489 -17.73 3.27 -9.21
CA PRO A 489 -17.94 3.29 -10.66
C PRO A 489 -18.71 2.07 -11.18
N LEU A 490 -18.48 0.89 -10.59
CA LEU A 490 -19.17 -0.35 -10.98
C LEU A 490 -20.67 -0.27 -10.71
N PHE A 491 -21.07 0.19 -9.53
CA PHE A 491 -22.48 0.36 -9.21
C PHE A 491 -23.15 1.35 -10.16
N LEU A 492 -22.50 2.48 -10.45
CA LEU A 492 -23.05 3.49 -11.35
C LEU A 492 -23.24 2.93 -12.78
N ALA A 493 -22.26 2.20 -13.31
CA ALA A 493 -22.36 1.54 -14.62
C ALA A 493 -23.49 0.50 -14.66
N ALA A 494 -23.62 -0.31 -13.60
CA ALA A 494 -24.66 -1.34 -13.50
C ALA A 494 -26.06 -0.71 -13.42
N ASN A 495 -26.21 0.32 -12.57
CA ASN A 495 -27.44 1.08 -12.45
C ASN A 495 -27.81 1.83 -13.74
N ALA A 496 -26.82 2.26 -14.54
CA ALA A 496 -27.03 2.84 -15.86
C ALA A 496 -27.37 1.79 -16.93
N GLY A 497 -27.15 0.49 -16.68
CA GLY A 497 -27.43 -0.59 -17.62
C GLY A 497 -26.33 -0.78 -18.68
N LEU A 498 -25.15 -0.22 -18.46
CA LEU A 498 -24.05 -0.22 -19.42
C LEU A 498 -23.19 -1.48 -19.28
N LEU A 499 -23.71 -2.61 -19.79
CA LEU A 499 -23.04 -3.92 -19.67
C LEU A 499 -21.57 -3.93 -20.11
N PRO A 500 -21.15 -3.32 -21.24
CA PRO A 500 -19.73 -3.27 -21.61
C PRO A 500 -18.84 -2.56 -20.59
N HIS A 501 -19.37 -1.54 -19.89
CA HIS A 501 -18.64 -0.80 -18.86
C HIS A 501 -18.53 -1.63 -17.58
N VAL A 502 -19.60 -2.33 -17.20
CA VAL A 502 -19.61 -3.29 -16.09
C VAL A 502 -18.55 -4.37 -16.29
N LEU A 503 -18.52 -5.01 -17.46
CA LEU A 503 -17.54 -6.07 -17.76
C LEU A 503 -16.10 -5.55 -17.70
N LEU A 504 -15.84 -4.36 -18.24
CA LEU A 504 -14.51 -3.75 -18.20
C LEU A 504 -14.08 -3.39 -16.77
N LEU A 505 -14.97 -2.83 -15.96
CA LEU A 505 -14.69 -2.51 -14.55
C LEU A 505 -14.44 -3.78 -13.74
N ARG A 506 -15.22 -4.85 -13.96
CA ARG A 506 -15.01 -6.16 -13.34
C ARG A 506 -13.67 -6.79 -13.74
N GLN A 507 -13.30 -6.69 -15.01
CA GLN A 507 -12.00 -7.11 -15.51
C GLN A 507 -10.85 -6.38 -14.80
N ALA A 508 -11.03 -5.08 -14.52
CA ALA A 508 -10.09 -4.26 -13.75
C ALA A 508 -10.18 -4.47 -12.22
N GLY A 509 -10.96 -5.44 -11.73
CA GLY A 509 -11.03 -5.80 -10.30
C GLY A 509 -12.13 -5.10 -9.49
N ALA A 510 -13.00 -4.32 -10.12
CA ALA A 510 -14.11 -3.66 -9.43
C ALA A 510 -15.07 -4.68 -8.79
N HIS A 511 -15.62 -4.34 -7.64
CA HIS A 511 -16.64 -5.14 -6.94
C HIS A 511 -17.60 -4.19 -6.22
N LEU A 512 -18.82 -4.67 -5.99
CA LEU A 512 -19.82 -3.94 -5.22
C LEU A 512 -19.39 -3.91 -3.75
N HIS A 513 -19.50 -2.75 -3.14
CA HIS A 513 -19.29 -2.56 -1.71
C HIS A 513 -20.51 -3.06 -0.92
N ALA A 514 -20.33 -3.45 0.34
CA ALA A 514 -21.41 -4.02 1.16
C ALA A 514 -22.64 -3.09 1.26
N GLU A 515 -22.42 -1.78 1.41
CA GLU A 515 -23.47 -0.73 1.45
C GLU A 515 -24.17 -0.49 0.10
N GLU A 516 -23.66 -1.09 -0.97
CA GLU A 516 -24.28 -1.04 -2.29
C GLU A 516 -25.22 -2.21 -2.53
N LEU A 517 -25.06 -3.33 -1.81
CA LEU A 517 -25.75 -4.59 -2.09
C LEU A 517 -27.26 -4.48 -1.97
N ASP A 518 -27.80 -3.85 -0.92
CA ASP A 518 -29.25 -3.72 -0.75
C ASP A 518 -29.87 -2.87 -1.86
N THR A 519 -29.23 -1.75 -2.21
CA THR A 519 -29.70 -0.90 -3.31
C THR A 519 -29.58 -1.62 -4.65
N ALA A 520 -28.48 -2.36 -4.87
CA ALA A 520 -28.26 -3.17 -6.06
C ALA A 520 -29.36 -4.23 -6.23
N ARG A 521 -29.73 -4.94 -5.16
CA ARG A 521 -30.82 -5.95 -5.17
C ARG A 521 -32.17 -5.34 -5.55
N LEU A 522 -32.48 -4.13 -5.07
CA LEU A 522 -33.70 -3.43 -5.45
C LEU A 522 -33.74 -3.12 -6.97
N HIS A 523 -32.63 -2.63 -7.52
CA HIS A 523 -32.52 -2.33 -8.96
C HIS A 523 -32.38 -3.57 -9.84
N ALA A 524 -31.94 -4.70 -9.28
CA ALA A 524 -31.76 -5.94 -10.03
C ALA A 524 -33.06 -6.49 -10.61
N SER A 525 -34.21 -6.20 -9.99
CA SER A 525 -35.54 -6.52 -10.53
C SER A 525 -35.78 -5.95 -11.93
N GLN A 526 -35.17 -4.80 -12.26
CA GLN A 526 -35.35 -4.14 -13.55
C GLN A 526 -34.33 -4.61 -14.59
N ARG A 527 -33.14 -5.05 -14.16
CA ARG A 527 -31.98 -5.36 -15.03
C ARG A 527 -31.16 -6.54 -14.49
N PRO A 528 -31.75 -7.73 -14.34
CA PRO A 528 -31.11 -8.84 -13.64
C PRO A 528 -29.77 -9.24 -14.26
N ASP A 529 -29.69 -9.27 -15.59
CA ASP A 529 -28.47 -9.68 -16.30
C ASP A 529 -27.28 -8.74 -16.04
N VAL A 530 -27.51 -7.42 -15.98
CA VAL A 530 -26.44 -6.45 -15.76
C VAL A 530 -25.92 -6.53 -14.34
N TRP A 531 -26.81 -6.67 -13.35
CA TRP A 531 -26.43 -6.77 -11.95
C TRP A 531 -25.75 -8.11 -11.62
N ALA A 532 -26.16 -9.21 -12.27
CA ALA A 532 -25.46 -10.49 -12.19
C ALA A 532 -24.00 -10.36 -12.70
N GLN A 533 -23.79 -9.65 -13.82
CA GLN A 533 -22.44 -9.40 -14.35
C GLN A 533 -21.62 -8.46 -13.47
N ALA A 534 -22.27 -7.57 -12.70
CA ALA A 534 -21.61 -6.75 -11.68
C ALA A 534 -21.19 -7.57 -10.44
N GLY A 535 -21.54 -8.86 -10.37
CA GLY A 535 -21.19 -9.76 -9.26
C GLY A 535 -22.18 -9.71 -8.11
N LEU A 536 -23.44 -9.34 -8.39
CA LEU A 536 -24.53 -9.49 -7.42
C LEU A 536 -25.06 -10.92 -7.47
N ASP A 537 -25.00 -11.64 -6.36
CA ASP A 537 -25.63 -12.96 -6.23
C ASP A 537 -27.15 -12.76 -6.22
N MET A 538 -27.80 -13.22 -7.29
CA MET A 538 -29.25 -13.17 -7.45
C MET A 538 -29.87 -14.43 -6.83
N PRO A 539 -30.91 -14.29 -5.99
CA PRO A 539 -31.61 -15.43 -5.38
C PRO A 539 -32.40 -16.28 -6.38
#